data_AF-A0A7U9SB17-F1
#
_entry.id   AF-A0A7U9SB17-F1
#
_cell.length_a   1.000
_cell.length_b   1.000
_cell.length_c   1.000
_cell.angle_alpha   90.00
_cell.angle_beta   90.00
_cell.angle_gamma   90.00
#
_symmetry.space_group_name_H-M   'P 1'
#
loop_
_entity.id
_entity.type
_entity.pdbx_description
1 polymer ?
#
loop_
_entity_poly.entity_id
_entity_poly.type
_entity_poly.pdbx_seq_one_letter_code
_entity_poly.pdbx_strand_id
1 'polypeptide(L)'
;MSTLENQIAQSLEGLSDDSLSFILEMIQRYVMPAESKRMNINDDVAAGQKKRMLGSMKGQKFIADGHDIDECNDEIARLFGVDN
;
A
#
# COMPACT_ATOMS: atom_id res chain seq x y z
N MET A 1 5.23 -6.84 -31.56
CA MET A 1 5.12 -7.63 -30.31
C MET A 1 6.50 -8.08 -29.89
N SER A 2 6.80 -8.02 -28.61
CA SER A 2 8.03 -8.59 -28.06
C SER A 2 7.97 -10.13 -28.08
N THR A 3 9.13 -10.79 -27.98
CA THR A 3 9.21 -12.25 -27.87
C THR A 3 8.39 -12.79 -26.68
N LEU A 4 8.35 -12.05 -25.58
CA LEU A 4 7.59 -12.38 -24.39
C LEU A 4 6.07 -12.25 -24.62
N GLU A 5 5.63 -11.21 -25.33
CA GLU A 5 4.20 -11.00 -25.63
C GLU A 5 3.64 -12.14 -26.48
N ASN A 6 4.41 -12.62 -27.47
CA ASN A 6 4.01 -13.76 -28.28
C ASN A 6 3.91 -15.06 -27.46
N GLN A 7 4.83 -15.28 -26.53
CA GLN A 7 4.81 -16.45 -25.64
C GLN A 7 3.60 -16.41 -24.69
N ILE A 8 3.27 -15.23 -24.16
CA ILE A 8 2.08 -15.04 -23.33
C ILE A 8 0.81 -15.32 -24.13
N ALA A 9 0.69 -14.77 -25.34
CA ALA A 9 -0.47 -15.01 -26.21
C ALA A 9 -0.65 -16.51 -26.52
N GLN A 10 0.44 -17.21 -26.86
CA GLN A 10 0.43 -18.66 -27.11
C GLN A 10 0.06 -19.47 -25.85
N SER A 11 0.46 -19.02 -24.67
CA SER A 11 0.14 -19.70 -23.40
C SER A 11 -1.32 -19.54 -22.97
N LEU A 12 -2.00 -18.50 -23.47
CA LEU A 12 -3.41 -18.22 -23.17
C LEU A 12 -4.36 -18.82 -24.21
N GLU A 13 -3.87 -19.17 -25.39
CA GLU A 13 -4.66 -19.74 -26.47
C GLU A 13 -5.15 -21.16 -26.12
N GLY A 14 -6.47 -21.37 -26.19
CA GLY A 14 -7.09 -22.66 -25.87
C GLY A 14 -7.46 -22.88 -24.39
N LEU A 15 -7.21 -21.90 -23.52
CA LEU A 15 -7.73 -21.93 -22.15
C LEU A 15 -9.24 -21.66 -22.11
N SER A 16 -9.92 -22.27 -21.13
CA SER A 16 -11.32 -21.97 -20.83
C SER A 16 -11.47 -20.59 -20.18
N ASP A 17 -12.67 -20.02 -20.26
CA ASP A 17 -12.99 -18.73 -19.64
C ASP A 17 -12.75 -18.73 -18.12
N ASP A 18 -13.08 -19.84 -17.44
CA ASP A 18 -12.79 -20.02 -16.00
C ASP A 18 -11.29 -19.95 -15.69
N SER A 19 -10.46 -20.56 -16.56
CA SER A 19 -9.01 -20.57 -16.38
C SER A 19 -8.41 -19.18 -16.62
N LEU A 20 -8.92 -18.46 -17.62
CA LEU A 20 -8.51 -17.09 -17.90
C LEU A 20 -8.90 -16.14 -16.77
N SER A 21 -10.12 -16.30 -16.23
CA SER A 21 -10.60 -15.54 -15.07
C SER A 21 -9.74 -15.76 -13.84
N PHE A 22 -9.40 -17.02 -13.53
CA PHE A 22 -8.50 -17.37 -12.42
C PHE A 22 -7.11 -16.73 -12.56
N ILE A 23 -6.51 -16.79 -13.76
CA ILE A 23 -5.20 -16.17 -14.02
C ILE A 23 -5.28 -14.66 -13.83
N LEU A 24 -6.34 -14.01 -14.31
CA LEU A 24 -6.56 -12.58 -14.15
C LEU A 24 -6.68 -12.18 -12.68
N GLU A 25 -7.40 -12.97 -11.86
CA GLU A 25 -7.48 -12.76 -10.41
C GLU A 25 -6.11 -12.88 -9.73
N MET A 26 -5.26 -13.84 -10.14
CA MET A 26 -3.92 -14.00 -9.59
C MET A 26 -3.02 -12.81 -9.93
N ILE A 27 -3.08 -12.32 -11.17
CA ILE A 27 -2.35 -11.12 -11.60
C ILE A 27 -2.80 -9.91 -10.78
N GLN A 28 -4.11 -9.72 -10.62
CA GLN A 28 -4.64 -8.60 -9.83
C GLN A 28 -4.28 -8.70 -8.33
N ARG A 29 -4.24 -9.90 -7.76
CA ARG A 29 -3.94 -10.08 -6.33
C ARG A 29 -2.46 -9.90 -6.02
N TYR A 30 -1.56 -10.34 -6.90
CA TYR A 30 -0.13 -10.45 -6.58
C TYR A 30 0.79 -9.57 -7.42
N VAL A 31 0.42 -9.27 -8.67
CA VAL A 31 1.24 -8.46 -9.59
C VAL A 31 0.77 -7.01 -9.62
N MET A 32 -0.54 -6.79 -9.51
CA MET A 32 -1.17 -5.46 -9.48
C MET A 32 -2.07 -5.28 -8.25
N PRO A 33 -1.53 -5.39 -7.01
CA PRO A 33 -2.34 -5.22 -5.81
C PRO A 33 -3.12 -3.89 -5.87
N ALA A 34 -4.40 -3.98 -5.50
CA ALA A 34 -5.44 -2.96 -5.71
C ALA A 34 -5.16 -1.57 -5.10
N GLU A 35 -4.04 -1.37 -4.41
CA GLU A 35 -3.55 -0.06 -3.97
C GLU A 35 -3.15 0.86 -5.13
N SER A 36 -3.01 0.31 -6.34
CA SER A 36 -2.81 1.09 -7.58
C SER A 36 -4.10 1.66 -8.15
N LYS A 37 -5.27 1.22 -7.65
CA LYS A 37 -6.57 1.82 -7.98
C LYS A 37 -6.71 3.10 -7.17
N ARG A 38 -6.02 4.15 -7.61
CA ARG A 38 -6.52 5.52 -7.44
C ARG A 38 -7.80 5.61 -8.24
N MET A 39 -8.87 5.09 -7.64
CA MET A 39 -10.21 5.39 -8.04
C MET A 39 -10.32 6.90 -7.86
N ASN A 40 -10.22 7.60 -8.98
CA ASN A 40 -10.61 9.00 -9.13
C ASN A 40 -12.13 9.01 -8.94
N ILE A 41 -12.56 8.73 -7.71
CA ILE A 41 -13.90 9.07 -7.26
C ILE A 41 -13.84 10.58 -7.22
N ASN A 42 -14.76 11.21 -7.94
CA ASN A 42 -15.00 12.63 -7.88
C ASN A 42 -15.36 13.01 -6.44
N ASP A 43 -14.35 13.14 -5.58
CA ASP A 43 -14.43 13.71 -4.24
C ASP A 43 -14.20 15.23 -4.33
N ASP A 44 -14.71 15.86 -5.39
CA ASP A 44 -14.93 17.31 -5.41
C ASP A 44 -16.11 17.73 -4.51
N VAL A 45 -16.66 16.79 -3.72
CA VAL A 45 -17.58 17.06 -2.61
C VAL A 45 -16.87 16.99 -1.24
N ALA A 46 -15.59 16.60 -1.18
CA ALA A 46 -14.83 16.53 0.07
C ALA A 46 -13.53 17.34 0.05
N ALA A 47 -13.45 18.39 -0.78
CA ALA A 47 -12.37 19.38 -0.84
C ALA A 47 -12.28 20.28 0.43
N GLY A 48 -12.36 19.69 1.62
CA GLY A 48 -12.22 20.39 2.90
C GLY A 48 -11.59 19.58 4.03
N GLN A 49 -11.39 18.26 3.88
CA GLN A 49 -10.83 17.45 4.97
C GLN A 49 -9.37 17.11 4.70
N LYS A 50 -8.47 17.85 5.39
CA LYS A 50 -7.03 17.57 5.51
C LYS A 50 -6.80 16.05 5.54
N LYS A 51 -5.96 15.54 4.62
CA LYS A 51 -5.48 14.15 4.60
C LYS A 51 -5.16 13.71 6.03
N ARG A 52 -6.03 12.89 6.63
CA ARG A 52 -5.81 12.38 7.98
C ARG A 52 -4.66 11.38 7.90
N MET A 53 -3.58 11.63 8.64
CA MET A 53 -2.49 10.68 8.79
C MET A 53 -3.06 9.36 9.35
N LEU A 54 -2.84 8.24 8.67
CA LEU A 54 -3.15 6.93 9.24
C LEU A 54 -2.39 6.80 10.58
N GLY A 55 -3.09 6.38 11.63
CA GLY A 55 -2.57 6.32 12.99
C GLY A 55 -2.85 7.54 13.87
N SER A 56 -3.38 8.64 13.32
CA SER A 56 -3.72 9.83 14.11
C SER A 56 -5.21 9.84 14.49
N MET A 57 -5.56 9.22 15.62
CA MET A 57 -6.85 9.45 16.29
C MET A 57 -6.70 10.64 17.24
N LYS A 58 -7.07 11.82 16.73
CA LYS A 58 -7.04 13.08 17.49
C LYS A 58 -7.81 12.93 18.81
N GLY A 59 -7.11 13.07 19.93
CA GLY A 59 -7.71 13.05 21.27
C GLY A 59 -7.76 11.69 21.96
N GLN A 60 -7.24 10.61 21.35
CA GLN A 60 -7.05 9.34 22.06
C GLN A 60 -5.62 9.23 22.61
N LYS A 61 -5.54 8.90 23.90
CA LYS A 61 -4.27 8.65 24.58
C LYS A 61 -4.00 7.15 24.54
N PHE A 62 -3.11 6.74 23.63
CA PHE A 62 -2.67 5.34 23.50
C PHE A 62 -1.48 4.99 24.38
N ILE A 63 -0.85 6.01 24.96
CA ILE A 63 0.29 5.88 25.86
C ILE A 63 -0.25 5.80 27.28
N ALA A 64 0.09 4.74 28.01
CA ALA A 64 -0.27 4.60 29.42
C ALA A 64 0.27 5.78 30.23
N ASP A 65 -0.47 6.20 31.26
CA ASP A 65 -0.04 7.28 32.15
C ASP A 65 1.33 6.94 32.78
N GLY A 66 2.30 7.83 32.60
CA GLY A 66 3.66 7.68 33.12
C GLY A 66 4.64 6.95 32.18
N HIS A 67 4.23 6.55 30.99
CA HIS A 67 5.15 6.02 29.98
C HIS A 67 5.90 7.18 29.31
N ASP A 68 7.22 7.23 29.52
CA ASP A 68 8.12 8.16 28.85
C ASP A 68 8.41 7.63 27.44
N ILE A 69 8.07 8.41 26.41
CA ILE A 69 8.27 8.02 25.02
C ILE A 69 9.71 8.35 24.59
N ASP A 70 10.35 9.27 25.31
CA ASP A 70 11.66 9.81 24.96
C ASP A 70 12.81 9.02 25.61
N GLU A 71 12.51 8.00 26.43
CA GLU A 71 13.50 7.20 27.16
C GLU A 71 14.58 6.59 26.24
N CYS A 72 14.20 6.19 25.01
CA CYS A 72 15.13 5.59 24.05
C CYS A 72 15.73 6.59 23.05
N ASN A 73 15.46 7.90 23.17
CA ASN A 73 15.92 8.87 22.18
C ASN A 73 17.45 8.93 22.09
N ASP A 74 18.17 8.78 23.19
CA ASP A 74 19.64 8.79 23.23
C ASP A 74 20.27 7.56 22.54
N GLU A 75 19.58 6.41 22.54
CA GLU A 75 20.03 5.23 21.80
C GLU A 75 19.77 5.39 20.30
N ILE A 76 18.59 5.92 19.95
CA ILE A 76 18.20 6.23 18.58
C ILE A 76 19.16 7.27 17.99
N ALA A 77 19.49 8.33 18.72
CA ALA A 77 20.40 9.38 18.26
C ALA A 77 21.80 8.83 17.93
N ARG A 78 22.31 7.91 18.76
CA ARG A 78 23.56 7.18 18.50
C ARG A 78 23.50 6.27 17.27
N LEU A 79 22.38 5.58 17.05
CA LEU A 79 22.19 4.70 15.89
C LEU A 79 22.12 5.47 14.57
N PHE A 80 21.53 6.67 14.57
CA PHE A 80 21.36 7.49 13.38
C PHE A 80 22.42 8.59 13.24
N GLY A 81 23.40 8.65 14.14
CA GLY A 81 24.49 9.62 14.11
C GLY A 81 24.04 11.07 14.23
N VAL A 82 22.91 11.31 14.91
CA VAL A 82 22.31 12.64 15.11
C VAL A 82 23.06 13.43 16.20
N ASP A 83 23.98 12.77 16.92
CA ASP A 83 24.81 13.35 17.99
C ASP A 83 26.04 14.18 17.51
N ASN A 84 26.10 14.60 16.23
CA ASN A 84 27.20 15.42 15.68
C ASN A 84 26.79 16.84 15.31
#